data_AF-A0A849I036-F1
#
_entry.id   AF-A0A849I036-F1
#
_cell.length_a   1.000
_cell.length_b   1.000
_cell.length_c   1.000
_cell.angle_alpha   90.00
_cell.angle_beta   90.00
_cell.angle_gamma   90.00
#
_symmetry.space_group_name_H-M   'P 1'
#
loop_
_entity.id
_entity.type
_entity.pdbx_description
1 polymer ?
#
loop_
_entity_poly.entity_id
_entity_poly.type
_entity_poly.pdbx_seq_one_letter_code
_entity_poly.pdbx_strand_id
1 'polypeptide(L)'
;MRIGRRSDLGSKLASAMASSERASRCSRSDIRVLRAAIDRRLKALFPRGDEETGLEQAIRYAVLTPGKRIRPALTVLAAWELGRDDLAALDPGCALEMVHAASLVLDDLPCMDDAPLRRGEPATHRAFGEDVAVLASVALLSRAFATIGSAPGLSAEQRLRLIDILAEAVGTQGLAGGQFRDLRGGDERRAVAAFSDANHRKTGALFVAAVEMAGVVAQASEARIEELRAFATDLGQAFQIMDDLEDGSGGENGLGEDGAKVTVLSFLGRDGARGHLERHLAQARAALRPEGGLAMFVGAVFAEKTGRANGFQPRI
;
A
#
# COMPACT_ATOMS: atom_id res chain seq x y z
N MET A 1 30.00 19.91 21.13
CA MET A 1 28.75 20.03 21.89
C MET A 1 27.74 20.84 21.09
N ARG A 2 26.81 20.19 20.37
CA ARG A 2 25.59 20.79 19.78
C ARG A 2 24.68 19.64 19.32
N ILE A 3 24.00 19.04 20.29
CA ILE A 3 22.86 18.14 20.07
C ILE A 3 21.63 19.02 20.27
N GLY A 4 20.82 19.22 19.23
CA GLY A 4 19.59 20.00 19.35
C GLY A 4 19.06 20.45 18.01
N ARG A 5 18.20 19.62 17.40
CA ARG A 5 17.18 19.94 16.35
C ARG A 5 16.54 18.70 15.69
N ARG A 6 16.51 17.53 16.34
CA ARG A 6 15.81 16.33 15.83
C ARG A 6 14.44 16.07 16.47
N SER A 7 14.01 16.87 17.46
CA SER A 7 12.84 16.58 18.31
C SER A 7 11.54 17.32 17.98
N ASP A 8 11.51 18.26 17.04
CA ASP A 8 10.40 19.25 16.94
C ASP A 8 9.18 18.79 16.11
N LEU A 9 9.34 17.90 15.13
CA LEU A 9 8.19 17.49 14.28
C LEU A 9 7.40 16.33 14.88
N GLY A 10 8.10 15.34 15.44
CA GLY A 10 7.49 14.22 16.15
C GLY A 10 6.78 14.71 17.41
N SER A 11 7.33 15.69 18.12
CA SER A 11 6.67 16.33 19.25
C SER A 11 5.49 17.20 18.82
N LYS A 12 5.52 17.88 17.66
CA LYS A 12 4.37 18.65 17.14
C LYS A 12 3.22 17.76 16.66
N LEU A 13 3.52 16.64 16.00
CA LEU A 13 2.50 15.66 15.61
C LEU A 13 1.94 14.92 16.83
N ALA A 14 2.81 14.44 17.72
CA ALA A 14 2.39 13.81 18.98
C ALA A 14 1.62 14.81 19.85
N SER A 15 2.10 16.04 20.04
CA SER A 15 1.42 17.08 20.84
C SER A 15 0.12 17.57 20.22
N ALA A 16 -0.03 17.54 18.89
CA ALA A 16 -1.31 17.85 18.24
C ALA A 16 -2.36 16.74 18.48
N MET A 17 -1.91 15.51 18.74
CA MET A 17 -2.72 14.30 18.81
C MET A 17 -2.85 13.67 20.22
N ALA A 18 -2.01 14.07 21.19
CA ALA A 18 -1.87 13.47 22.54
C ALA A 18 -3.03 13.74 23.51
N SER A 19 -4.14 14.34 23.08
CA SER A 19 -5.37 14.35 23.87
C SER A 19 -6.22 13.14 23.47
N SER A 20 -6.58 12.29 24.43
CA SER A 20 -7.47 11.12 24.27
C SER A 20 -8.78 11.42 23.51
N GLU A 21 -9.19 12.69 23.42
CA GLU A 21 -10.36 13.17 22.66
C GLU A 21 -10.07 13.57 21.20
N ARG A 22 -8.81 13.53 20.73
CA ARG A 22 -8.42 13.86 19.33
C ARG A 22 -8.02 12.66 18.48
N ALA A 23 -7.68 11.52 19.08
CA ALA A 23 -7.55 10.27 18.33
C ALA A 23 -8.84 9.93 17.55
N SER A 24 -9.99 10.44 18.02
CA SER A 24 -11.30 10.35 17.38
C SER A 24 -11.57 11.39 16.27
N ARG A 25 -10.64 12.28 15.89
CA ARG A 25 -10.89 13.32 14.86
C ARG A 25 -9.65 13.63 14.00
N CYS A 26 -9.19 12.66 13.22
CA CYS A 26 -8.16 12.90 12.18
C CYS A 26 -8.74 13.73 11.00
N SER A 27 -8.37 15.00 10.89
CA SER A 27 -8.85 15.88 9.83
C SER A 27 -8.20 15.61 8.47
N ARG A 28 -8.77 16.17 7.38
CA ARG A 28 -8.10 16.19 6.05
C ARG A 28 -6.73 16.89 6.09
N SER A 29 -6.52 17.82 7.02
CA SER A 29 -5.20 18.41 7.29
C SER A 29 -4.22 17.37 7.81
N ASP A 30 -4.65 16.52 8.74
CA ASP A 30 -3.79 15.53 9.39
C ASP A 30 -3.32 14.46 8.39
N ILE A 31 -4.19 14.03 7.48
CA ILE A 31 -3.81 13.13 6.37
C ILE A 31 -2.74 13.76 5.46
N ARG A 32 -2.86 15.07 5.15
CA ARG A 32 -1.84 15.78 4.35
C ARG A 32 -0.51 15.88 5.08
N VAL A 33 -0.53 16.17 6.38
CA VAL A 33 0.69 16.23 7.20
C VAL A 33 1.34 14.85 7.29
N LEU A 34 0.55 13.79 7.47
CA LEU A 34 1.03 12.41 7.50
C LEU A 34 1.70 12.02 6.17
N ARG A 35 1.05 12.30 5.02
CA ARG A 35 1.64 12.07 3.68
C ARG A 35 2.99 12.80 3.53
N ALA A 36 3.07 14.07 3.96
CA ALA A 36 4.31 14.82 3.93
C ALA A 36 5.41 14.25 4.85
N ALA A 37 5.03 13.69 6.01
CA ALA A 37 5.96 13.00 6.92
C ALA A 37 6.50 11.71 6.28
N ILE A 38 5.63 10.95 5.62
CA ILE A 38 6.00 9.75 4.85
C ILE A 38 6.99 10.09 3.73
N ASP A 39 6.66 11.06 2.89
CA ASP A 39 7.54 11.47 1.79
C ASP A 39 8.91 11.95 2.31
N ARG A 40 8.92 12.69 3.42
CA ARG A 40 10.16 13.11 4.07
C ARG A 40 10.96 11.92 4.58
N ARG A 41 10.30 10.93 5.18
CA ARG A 41 10.96 9.74 5.70
C ARG A 41 11.55 8.89 4.58
N LEU A 42 10.80 8.64 3.51
CA LEU A 42 11.31 7.94 2.32
C LEU A 42 12.52 8.67 1.72
N LYS A 43 12.46 10.00 1.56
CA LYS A 43 13.61 10.82 1.12
C LYS A 43 14.82 10.70 2.04
N ALA A 44 14.61 10.54 3.35
CA ALA A 44 15.71 10.36 4.30
C ALA A 44 16.30 8.94 4.27
N LEU A 45 15.51 7.93 3.89
CA LEU A 45 15.94 6.53 3.74
C LEU A 45 16.75 6.30 2.45
N PHE A 46 16.57 7.19 1.47
CA PHE A 46 17.34 7.25 0.24
C PHE A 46 17.93 8.67 0.09
N PRO A 47 19.03 9.01 0.80
CA PRO A 47 19.67 10.31 0.66
C PRO A 47 20.28 10.47 -0.75
N ARG A 48 20.55 11.72 -1.16
CA ARG A 48 21.38 11.97 -2.35
C ARG A 48 22.85 11.90 -1.94
N GLY A 49 23.65 11.17 -2.71
CA GLY A 49 25.11 11.24 -2.64
C GLY A 49 25.66 12.37 -3.50
N ASP A 50 26.93 12.71 -3.32
CA ASP A 50 27.62 13.69 -4.17
C ASP A 50 27.87 13.14 -5.59
N GLU A 51 28.08 11.83 -5.71
CA GLU A 51 28.18 11.08 -6.96
C GLU A 51 27.15 9.94 -6.95
N GLU A 52 25.93 10.18 -7.46
CA GLU A 52 24.91 9.13 -7.56
C GLU A 52 25.17 8.22 -8.77
N THR A 53 25.25 6.91 -8.48
CA THR A 53 25.25 5.86 -9.50
C THR A 53 23.89 5.76 -10.21
N GLY A 54 23.86 5.19 -11.42
CA GLY A 54 22.61 4.93 -12.14
C GLY A 54 21.62 4.06 -11.35
N LEU A 55 22.13 3.13 -10.53
CA LEU A 55 21.32 2.31 -9.63
C LEU A 55 20.65 3.15 -8.53
N GLU A 56 21.39 4.05 -7.88
CA GLU A 56 20.81 4.92 -6.85
C GLU A 56 19.75 5.86 -7.43
N GLN A 57 19.97 6.38 -8.64
CA GLN A 57 18.99 7.18 -9.36
C GLN A 57 17.71 6.36 -9.66
N ALA A 58 17.85 5.13 -10.14
CA ALA A 58 16.72 4.25 -10.42
C ALA A 58 15.91 3.87 -9.16
N ILE A 59 16.58 3.56 -8.05
CA ILE A 59 15.93 3.29 -6.76
C ILE A 59 15.09 4.50 -6.32
N ARG A 60 15.70 5.68 -6.36
CA ARG A 60 15.04 6.94 -5.99
C ARG A 60 13.87 7.24 -6.92
N TYR A 61 14.05 7.03 -8.22
CA TYR A 61 13.01 7.21 -9.23
C TYR A 61 11.79 6.32 -8.92
N ALA A 62 12.00 5.03 -8.66
CA ALA A 62 10.93 4.09 -8.37
C ALA A 62 10.14 4.45 -7.10
N VAL A 63 10.82 4.78 -5.98
CA VAL A 63 10.15 4.94 -4.68
C VAL A 63 9.70 6.38 -4.39
N LEU A 64 10.45 7.39 -4.85
CA LEU A 64 10.19 8.81 -4.52
C LEU A 64 9.26 9.51 -5.51
N THR A 65 8.93 8.87 -6.65
CA THR A 65 7.91 9.37 -7.56
C THR A 65 6.60 9.63 -6.80
N PRO A 66 5.94 10.79 -6.98
CA PRO A 66 4.72 11.12 -6.27
C PRO A 66 3.68 10.00 -6.34
N GLY A 67 3.06 9.72 -5.20
CA GLY A 67 2.06 8.66 -5.07
C GLY A 67 1.11 8.97 -3.94
N LYS A 68 0.02 8.19 -3.86
CA LYS A 68 -1.01 8.37 -2.82
C LYS A 68 -0.54 7.95 -1.42
N ARG A 69 0.60 7.26 -1.33
CA ARG A 69 1.23 6.75 -0.10
C ARG A 69 0.25 5.97 0.78
N ILE A 70 -0.53 5.09 0.13
CA ILE A 70 -1.68 4.43 0.77
C ILE A 70 -1.23 3.49 1.88
N ARG A 71 -0.28 2.61 1.59
CA ARG A 71 0.23 1.59 2.51
C ARG A 71 0.85 2.21 3.77
N PRO A 72 1.81 3.16 3.69
CA PRO A 72 2.38 3.77 4.87
C PRO A 72 1.37 4.58 5.69
N ALA A 73 0.44 5.28 5.04
CA ALA A 73 -0.62 6.01 5.75
C ALA A 73 -1.57 5.05 6.47
N LEU A 74 -1.96 3.95 5.81
CA LEU A 74 -2.77 2.89 6.39
C LEU A 74 -2.10 2.28 7.64
N THR A 75 -0.81 1.93 7.57
CA THR A 75 -0.07 1.37 8.72
C THR A 75 -0.09 2.30 9.93
N VAL A 76 0.17 3.60 9.73
CA VAL A 76 0.18 4.59 10.82
C VAL A 76 -1.22 4.81 11.39
N LEU A 77 -2.22 5.01 10.52
CA LEU A 77 -3.60 5.26 10.94
C LEU A 77 -4.23 4.05 11.65
N ALA A 78 -3.92 2.83 11.19
CA ALA A 78 -4.34 1.61 11.86
C ALA A 78 -3.67 1.48 13.25
N ALA A 79 -2.40 1.85 13.40
CA ALA A 79 -1.73 1.80 14.69
C ALA A 79 -2.38 2.80 15.67
N TRP A 80 -2.80 3.97 15.18
CA TRP A 80 -3.54 4.95 15.96
C TRP A 80 -4.94 4.48 16.34
N GLU A 81 -5.67 3.84 15.42
CA GLU A 81 -6.96 3.21 15.69
C GLU A 81 -6.87 2.14 16.79
N LEU A 82 -5.71 1.47 16.87
CA LEU A 82 -5.38 0.48 17.89
C LEU A 82 -4.80 1.08 19.18
N GLY A 83 -4.73 2.40 19.30
CA GLY A 83 -4.38 3.10 20.54
C GLY A 83 -2.93 3.60 20.65
N ARG A 84 -2.13 3.55 19.58
CA ARG A 84 -0.83 4.27 19.54
C ARG A 84 -1.03 5.75 19.30
N ASP A 85 -0.17 6.58 19.88
CA ASP A 85 -0.21 8.04 19.74
C ASP A 85 1.08 8.62 19.14
N ASP A 86 2.03 7.76 18.75
CA ASP A 86 3.31 8.12 18.15
C ASP A 86 3.46 7.64 16.70
N LEU A 87 4.65 7.88 16.12
CA LEU A 87 4.98 7.51 14.74
C LEU A 87 5.85 6.25 14.66
N ALA A 88 5.80 5.35 15.65
CA ALA A 88 6.58 4.11 15.62
C ALA A 88 6.22 3.21 14.40
N ALA A 89 5.01 3.35 13.88
CA ALA A 89 4.51 2.67 12.68
C ALA A 89 5.01 3.27 11.35
N LEU A 90 5.70 4.42 11.37
CA LEU A 90 6.12 5.12 10.15
C LEU A 90 7.15 4.32 9.33
N ASP A 91 8.16 3.75 10.00
CA ASP A 91 9.21 2.96 9.34
C ASP A 91 8.68 1.64 8.77
N PRO A 92 7.87 0.85 9.51
CA PRO A 92 7.16 -0.31 8.94
C PRO A 92 6.30 0.06 7.73
N GLY A 93 5.55 1.17 7.80
CA GLY A 93 4.76 1.66 6.68
C GLY A 93 5.64 2.03 5.46
N CYS A 94 6.77 2.71 5.68
CA CYS A 94 7.71 3.05 4.62
C CYS A 94 8.34 1.79 3.99
N ALA A 95 8.62 0.75 4.79
CA ALA A 95 9.12 -0.52 4.28
C ALA A 95 8.11 -1.19 3.32
N LEU A 96 6.82 -1.15 3.64
CA LEU A 96 5.77 -1.63 2.72
C LEU A 96 5.69 -0.83 1.42
N GLU A 97 5.90 0.49 1.48
CA GLU A 97 5.97 1.32 0.27
C GLU A 97 7.21 0.98 -0.59
N MET A 98 8.35 0.65 0.02
CA MET A 98 9.54 0.18 -0.71
C MET A 98 9.28 -1.16 -1.41
N VAL A 99 8.64 -2.10 -0.71
CA VAL A 99 8.24 -3.38 -1.31
C VAL A 99 7.25 -3.17 -2.44
N HIS A 100 6.27 -2.29 -2.27
CA HIS A 100 5.33 -1.95 -3.33
C HIS A 100 6.03 -1.31 -4.55
N ALA A 101 6.98 -0.40 -4.33
CA ALA A 101 7.76 0.18 -5.42
C ALA A 101 8.56 -0.90 -6.15
N ALA A 102 9.23 -1.80 -5.42
CA ALA A 102 9.96 -2.92 -6.01
C ALA A 102 9.04 -3.85 -6.83
N SER A 103 7.84 -4.15 -6.32
CA SER A 103 6.89 -5.01 -7.04
C SER A 103 6.46 -4.37 -8.36
N LEU A 104 6.19 -3.05 -8.37
CA LEU A 104 5.84 -2.34 -9.61
C LEU A 104 6.98 -2.33 -10.63
N VAL A 105 8.23 -2.12 -10.18
CA VAL A 105 9.40 -2.16 -11.07
C VAL A 105 9.56 -3.53 -11.70
N LEU A 106 9.35 -4.61 -10.94
CA LEU A 106 9.42 -5.97 -11.45
C LEU A 106 8.25 -6.29 -12.40
N ASP A 107 7.02 -5.92 -12.03
CA ASP A 107 5.82 -6.12 -12.85
C ASP A 107 5.98 -5.42 -14.22
N ASP A 108 6.63 -4.26 -14.27
CA ASP A 108 6.84 -3.50 -15.51
C ASP A 108 7.85 -4.15 -16.48
N LEU A 109 8.62 -5.18 -16.09
CA LEU A 109 9.66 -5.76 -16.95
C LEU A 109 9.09 -6.49 -18.19
N PRO A 110 9.87 -6.61 -19.28
CA PRO A 110 9.43 -7.30 -20.50
C PRO A 110 9.01 -8.77 -20.31
N CYS A 111 9.56 -9.44 -19.30
CA CYS A 111 9.19 -10.82 -18.97
C CYS A 111 7.94 -10.94 -18.07
N MET A 112 7.34 -9.81 -17.71
CA MET A 112 6.15 -9.68 -16.86
C MET A 112 5.04 -8.98 -17.65
N ASP A 113 4.69 -7.72 -17.33
CA ASP A 113 3.61 -6.98 -18.01
C ASP A 113 4.10 -6.19 -19.24
N ASP A 114 5.41 -6.13 -19.49
CA ASP A 114 6.06 -5.37 -20.59
C ASP A 114 5.54 -3.92 -20.70
N ALA A 115 5.32 -3.27 -19.56
CA ALA A 115 4.70 -1.96 -19.51
C ALA A 115 5.72 -0.85 -19.85
N PRO A 116 5.51 -0.06 -20.92
CA PRO A 116 6.46 1.00 -21.30
C PRO A 116 6.38 2.23 -20.37
N LEU A 117 5.23 2.43 -19.72
CA LEU A 117 4.94 3.60 -18.90
C LEU A 117 4.35 3.19 -17.54
N ARG A 118 4.67 3.97 -16.52
CA ARG A 118 4.10 3.87 -15.17
C ARG A 118 3.70 5.27 -14.69
N ARG A 119 2.40 5.46 -14.46
CA ARG A 119 1.82 6.76 -14.02
C ARG A 119 2.15 7.93 -14.96
N GLY A 120 2.18 7.67 -16.26
CA GLY A 120 2.50 8.66 -17.29
C GLY A 120 4.00 8.92 -17.52
N GLU A 121 4.87 8.33 -16.69
CA GLU A 121 6.33 8.42 -16.84
C GLU A 121 6.89 7.12 -17.42
N PRO A 122 8.09 7.12 -18.04
CA PRO A 122 8.74 5.89 -18.49
C PRO A 122 8.88 4.86 -17.36
N ALA A 123 8.57 3.59 -17.63
CA ALA A 123 8.85 2.53 -16.67
C ALA A 123 10.35 2.47 -16.34
N THR A 124 10.71 1.99 -15.16
CA THR A 124 12.11 2.03 -14.67
C THR A 124 13.08 1.34 -15.62
N HIS A 125 12.68 0.19 -16.20
CA HIS A 125 13.53 -0.53 -17.17
C HIS A 125 13.71 0.25 -18.49
N ARG A 126 12.72 1.08 -18.88
CA ARG A 126 12.83 1.96 -20.05
C ARG A 126 13.74 3.16 -19.79
N ALA A 127 13.73 3.68 -18.57
CA ALA A 127 14.53 4.85 -18.20
C ALA A 127 15.99 4.50 -17.89
N PHE A 128 16.26 3.33 -17.29
CA PHE A 128 17.57 2.99 -16.73
C PHE A 128 18.17 1.67 -17.24
N GLY A 129 17.41 0.84 -17.95
CA GLY A 129 17.81 -0.51 -18.37
C GLY A 129 17.21 -1.61 -17.49
N GLU A 130 17.03 -2.80 -18.08
CA GLU A 130 16.45 -3.97 -17.40
C GLU A 130 17.32 -4.47 -16.25
N ASP A 131 18.64 -4.50 -16.45
CA ASP A 131 19.63 -4.88 -15.44
C ASP A 131 19.56 -3.95 -14.22
N VAL A 132 19.49 -2.64 -14.44
CA VAL A 132 19.35 -1.65 -13.38
C VAL A 132 17.99 -1.76 -12.69
N ALA A 133 16.90 -2.00 -13.43
CA ALA A 133 15.57 -2.19 -12.84
C ALA A 133 15.52 -3.41 -11.91
N VAL A 134 16.10 -4.55 -12.32
CA VAL A 134 16.20 -5.76 -11.47
C VAL A 134 17.02 -5.47 -10.21
N LEU A 135 18.18 -4.83 -10.33
CA LEU A 135 19.03 -4.49 -9.19
C LEU A 135 18.37 -3.47 -8.25
N ALA A 136 17.64 -2.49 -8.79
CA ALA A 136 16.91 -1.50 -8.01
C ALA A 136 15.82 -2.16 -7.15
N SER A 137 15.09 -3.14 -7.71
CA SER A 137 14.10 -3.92 -6.98
C SER A 137 14.71 -4.73 -5.84
N VAL A 138 15.84 -5.41 -6.09
CA VAL A 138 16.57 -6.15 -5.04
C VAL A 138 17.02 -5.22 -3.91
N ALA A 139 17.55 -4.04 -4.26
CA ALA A 139 17.99 -3.04 -3.28
C ALA A 139 16.82 -2.47 -2.47
N LEU A 140 15.67 -2.20 -3.09
CA LEU A 140 14.45 -1.74 -2.42
C LEU A 140 13.92 -2.79 -1.42
N LEU A 141 13.82 -4.06 -1.84
CA LEU A 141 13.42 -5.15 -0.96
C LEU A 141 14.38 -5.27 0.24
N SER A 142 15.68 -5.29 -0.02
CA SER A 142 16.71 -5.37 1.03
C SER A 142 16.61 -4.19 2.01
N ARG A 143 16.38 -2.98 1.49
CA ARG A 143 16.22 -1.77 2.30
C ARG A 143 14.95 -1.78 3.13
N ALA A 144 13.86 -2.39 2.64
CA ALA A 144 12.61 -2.54 3.39
C ALA A 144 12.84 -3.32 4.70
N PHE A 145 13.48 -4.50 4.61
CA PHE A 145 13.83 -5.30 5.79
C PHE A 145 14.77 -4.55 6.75
N ALA A 146 15.80 -3.89 6.22
CA ALA A 146 16.72 -3.11 7.03
C ALA A 146 16.04 -1.92 7.74
N THR A 147 15.04 -1.32 7.10
CA THR A 147 14.24 -0.22 7.67
C THR A 147 13.44 -0.70 8.88
N ILE A 148 12.82 -1.89 8.80
CA ILE A 148 12.14 -2.50 9.96
C ILE A 148 13.14 -2.87 11.06
N GLY A 149 14.26 -3.53 10.70
CA GLY A 149 15.26 -3.98 11.67
C GLY A 149 15.89 -2.84 12.50
N SER A 150 15.92 -1.62 11.93
CA SER A 150 16.44 -0.41 12.59
C SER A 150 15.36 0.57 13.05
N ALA A 151 14.07 0.20 12.97
CA ALA A 151 12.95 1.09 13.28
C ALA A 151 12.99 1.59 14.74
N PRO A 152 13.01 2.92 14.98
CA PRO A 152 13.07 3.48 16.32
C PRO A 152 11.75 3.28 17.07
N GLY A 153 11.81 3.24 18.40
CA GLY A 153 10.61 3.13 19.24
C GLY A 153 9.97 1.74 19.31
N LEU A 154 10.60 0.72 18.68
CA LEU A 154 10.15 -0.67 18.69
C LEU A 154 11.17 -1.59 19.39
N SER A 155 10.67 -2.57 20.13
CA SER A 155 11.49 -3.64 20.73
C SER A 155 12.08 -4.57 19.66
N ALA A 156 13.11 -5.34 20.01
CA ALA A 156 13.69 -6.33 19.10
C ALA A 156 12.65 -7.39 18.67
N GLU A 157 11.80 -7.83 19.60
CA GLU A 157 10.73 -8.79 19.33
C GLU A 157 9.68 -8.22 18.36
N GLN A 158 9.27 -6.97 18.53
CA GLN A 158 8.37 -6.31 17.58
C GLN A 158 8.99 -6.25 16.19
N ARG A 159 10.26 -5.84 16.08
CA ARG A 159 10.95 -5.77 14.77
C ARG A 159 11.08 -7.13 14.09
N LEU A 160 11.34 -8.19 14.86
CA LEU A 160 11.40 -9.56 14.33
C LEU A 160 10.04 -9.98 13.76
N ARG A 161 8.96 -9.81 14.53
CA ARG A 161 7.59 -10.11 14.07
C ARG A 161 7.20 -9.31 12.81
N LEU A 162 7.61 -8.04 12.75
CA LEU A 162 7.38 -7.19 11.57
C LEU A 162 8.17 -7.67 10.34
N ILE A 163 9.41 -8.15 10.54
CA ILE A 163 10.20 -8.76 9.47
C ILE A 163 9.52 -10.04 8.97
N ASP A 164 8.99 -10.87 9.87
CA ASP A 164 8.27 -12.10 9.51
C ASP A 164 7.03 -11.78 8.66
N ILE A 165 6.21 -10.81 9.09
CA ILE A 165 5.04 -10.33 8.32
C ILE A 165 5.47 -9.83 6.92
N LEU A 166 6.56 -9.05 6.84
CA LEU A 166 7.06 -8.56 5.55
C LEU A 166 7.54 -9.70 4.64
N ALA A 167 8.22 -10.69 5.22
CA ALA A 167 8.73 -11.85 4.49
C ALA A 167 7.59 -12.70 3.91
N GLU A 168 6.54 -12.95 4.69
CA GLU A 168 5.34 -13.66 4.22
C GLU A 168 4.62 -12.89 3.11
N ALA A 169 4.48 -11.57 3.29
CA ALA A 169 3.84 -10.71 2.31
C ALA A 169 4.61 -10.66 0.97
N VAL A 170 5.94 -10.72 0.99
CA VAL A 170 6.78 -10.73 -0.23
C VAL A 170 6.87 -12.13 -0.86
N GLY A 171 6.89 -13.18 -0.04
CA GLY A 171 7.20 -14.55 -0.43
C GLY A 171 6.13 -15.27 -1.27
N THR A 172 6.19 -16.60 -1.28
CA THR A 172 5.30 -17.46 -2.10
C THR A 172 3.84 -17.48 -1.59
N GLN A 173 3.62 -16.96 -0.39
CA GLN A 173 2.33 -16.84 0.27
C GLN A 173 1.63 -15.55 -0.14
N GLY A 174 2.39 -14.48 -0.36
CA GLY A 174 1.93 -13.17 -0.83
C GLY A 174 2.32 -12.88 -2.28
N LEU A 175 3.05 -11.76 -2.48
CA LEU A 175 3.30 -11.12 -3.77
C LEU A 175 3.88 -12.06 -4.82
N ALA A 176 5.00 -12.73 -4.53
CA ALA A 176 5.67 -13.59 -5.51
C ALA A 176 4.78 -14.77 -5.94
N GLY A 177 4.05 -15.35 -4.98
CA GLY A 177 3.10 -16.43 -5.27
C GLY A 177 1.87 -15.96 -6.05
N GLY A 178 1.37 -14.76 -5.74
CA GLY A 178 0.31 -14.10 -6.50
C GLY A 178 0.73 -13.86 -7.95
N GLN A 179 1.89 -13.23 -8.16
CA GLN A 179 2.42 -12.93 -9.49
C GLN A 179 2.70 -14.19 -10.30
N PHE A 180 3.28 -15.24 -9.71
CA PHE A 180 3.51 -16.50 -10.43
C PHE A 180 2.21 -17.12 -10.95
N ARG A 181 1.13 -17.10 -10.15
CA ARG A 181 -0.18 -17.63 -10.58
C ARG A 181 -0.83 -16.75 -11.65
N ASP A 182 -0.68 -15.44 -11.54
CA ASP A 182 -1.17 -14.48 -12.52
C ASP A 182 -0.56 -14.75 -13.92
N LEU A 183 0.76 -14.93 -13.99
CA LEU A 183 1.48 -15.20 -15.25
C LEU A 183 1.21 -16.56 -15.87
N ARG A 184 0.95 -17.59 -15.05
CA ARG A 184 0.79 -18.98 -15.52
C ARG A 184 -0.65 -19.33 -15.92
N GLY A 185 -1.58 -18.39 -15.74
CA GLY A 185 -3.02 -18.64 -15.88
C GLY A 185 -3.51 -19.56 -14.76
N GLY A 186 -4.46 -19.08 -13.95
CA GLY A 186 -5.25 -20.02 -13.15
C GLY A 186 -6.02 -20.94 -14.11
N ASP A 187 -6.04 -22.25 -13.84
CA ASP A 187 -6.84 -23.25 -14.58
C ASP A 187 -8.18 -22.63 -15.04
N GLU A 188 -8.41 -22.59 -16.36
CA GLU A 188 -9.55 -21.94 -17.04
C GLU A 188 -10.94 -22.39 -16.53
N ARG A 189 -11.00 -23.36 -15.60
CA ARG A 189 -12.21 -23.94 -15.01
C ARG A 189 -12.60 -23.39 -13.63
N ARG A 190 -11.83 -22.48 -13.01
CA ARG A 190 -12.15 -21.92 -11.66
C ARG A 190 -12.53 -20.43 -11.67
N ALA A 191 -13.40 -20.06 -12.60
CA ALA A 191 -13.67 -18.71 -13.09
C ALA A 191 -14.20 -17.63 -12.10
N VAL A 192 -14.30 -17.85 -10.79
CA VAL A 192 -14.61 -16.77 -9.82
C VAL A 192 -13.89 -16.95 -8.48
N ALA A 193 -13.84 -18.19 -7.97
CA ALA A 193 -13.20 -18.48 -6.68
C ALA A 193 -11.66 -18.44 -6.74
N ALA A 194 -11.04 -18.85 -7.85
CA ALA A 194 -9.59 -18.77 -8.01
C ALA A 194 -9.10 -17.34 -8.30
N PHE A 195 -9.95 -16.50 -8.90
CA PHE A 195 -9.68 -15.08 -9.12
C PHE A 195 -9.58 -14.31 -7.79
N SER A 196 -10.46 -14.62 -6.83
CA SER A 196 -10.41 -14.05 -5.47
C SER A 196 -9.07 -14.37 -4.77
N ASP A 197 -8.56 -15.60 -4.87
CA ASP A 197 -7.34 -16.04 -4.17
C ASP A 197 -6.04 -15.47 -4.77
N ALA A 198 -5.90 -15.42 -6.11
CA ALA A 198 -4.72 -14.82 -6.74
C ALA A 198 -4.64 -13.30 -6.46
N ASN A 199 -5.76 -12.59 -6.57
CA ASN A 199 -5.84 -11.14 -6.31
C ASN A 199 -5.67 -10.79 -4.83
N HIS A 200 -6.21 -11.64 -3.94
CA HIS A 200 -5.98 -11.51 -2.51
C HIS A 200 -4.48 -11.55 -2.19
N ARG A 201 -3.71 -12.39 -2.89
CA ARG A 201 -2.26 -12.53 -2.65
C ARG A 201 -1.40 -11.47 -3.33
N LYS A 202 -1.76 -10.96 -4.52
CA LYS A 202 -0.96 -9.94 -5.22
C LYS A 202 -1.22 -8.52 -4.68
N THR A 203 -2.48 -8.10 -4.55
CA THR A 203 -2.78 -6.72 -4.14
C THR A 203 -3.17 -6.65 -2.66
N GLY A 204 -3.95 -7.62 -2.17
CA GLY A 204 -4.44 -7.66 -0.78
C GLY A 204 -3.35 -7.89 0.27
N ALA A 205 -2.31 -8.67 -0.05
CA ALA A 205 -1.27 -9.06 0.91
C ALA A 205 -0.58 -7.85 1.56
N LEU A 206 -0.28 -6.80 0.81
CA LEU A 206 0.37 -5.61 1.39
C LEU A 206 -0.59 -4.75 2.22
N PHE A 207 -1.90 -4.78 1.94
CA PHE A 207 -2.91 -4.11 2.79
C PHE A 207 -3.07 -4.85 4.11
N VAL A 208 -3.14 -6.18 4.06
CA VAL A 208 -3.20 -7.04 5.25
C VAL A 208 -1.93 -6.88 6.09
N ALA A 209 -0.76 -6.95 5.46
CA ALA A 209 0.52 -6.71 6.14
C ALA A 209 0.56 -5.32 6.81
N ALA A 210 0.00 -4.28 6.18
CA ALA A 210 -0.06 -2.95 6.77
C ALA A 210 -0.81 -2.91 8.11
N VAL A 211 -1.94 -3.61 8.21
CA VAL A 211 -2.73 -3.63 9.45
C VAL A 211 -2.20 -4.62 10.49
N GLU A 212 -1.58 -5.72 10.07
CA GLU A 212 -0.91 -6.64 10.98
C GLU A 212 0.33 -6.00 11.61
N MET A 213 1.11 -5.29 10.80
CA MET A 213 2.24 -4.50 11.29
C MET A 213 1.79 -3.42 12.28
N ALA A 214 0.66 -2.75 11.99
CA ALA A 214 0.06 -1.82 12.93
C ALA A 214 -0.33 -2.49 14.25
N GLY A 215 -0.88 -3.71 14.18
CA GLY A 215 -1.17 -4.57 15.33
C GLY A 215 0.04 -4.85 16.22
N VAL A 216 1.15 -5.26 15.61
CA VAL A 216 2.41 -5.53 16.31
C VAL A 216 2.98 -4.26 16.95
N VAL A 217 2.97 -3.14 16.22
CA VAL A 217 3.44 -1.84 16.73
C VAL A 217 2.57 -1.37 17.92
N ALA A 218 1.25 -1.55 17.81
CA ALA A 218 0.30 -1.17 18.84
C ALA A 218 0.21 -2.14 20.02
N GLN A 219 0.82 -3.33 19.90
CA GLN A 219 0.64 -4.43 20.85
C GLN A 219 -0.84 -4.76 21.07
N ALA A 220 -1.62 -4.69 19.99
CA ALA A 220 -3.06 -4.96 20.02
C ALA A 220 -3.34 -6.45 20.26
N SER A 221 -4.53 -6.76 20.76
CA SER A 221 -5.00 -8.13 20.86
C SER A 221 -5.26 -8.73 19.48
N GLU A 222 -5.08 -10.05 19.33
CA GLU A 222 -5.31 -10.75 18.06
C GLU A 222 -6.74 -10.52 17.53
N ALA A 223 -7.74 -10.45 18.43
CA ALA A 223 -9.12 -10.16 18.04
C ALA A 223 -9.26 -8.81 17.32
N ARG A 224 -8.55 -7.76 17.78
CA ARG A 224 -8.56 -6.45 17.12
C ARG A 224 -7.78 -6.45 15.82
N ILE A 225 -6.72 -7.25 15.73
CA ILE A 225 -5.95 -7.42 14.50
C ILE A 225 -6.79 -8.13 13.44
N GLU A 226 -7.55 -9.16 13.82
CA GLU A 226 -8.45 -9.90 12.92
C GLU A 226 -9.56 -9.00 12.35
N GLU A 227 -10.17 -8.14 13.16
CA GLU A 227 -11.14 -7.16 12.67
C GLU A 227 -10.54 -6.23 11.60
N LEU A 228 -9.30 -5.77 11.81
CA LEU A 228 -8.61 -4.94 10.82
C LEU A 228 -8.13 -5.73 9.60
N ARG A 229 -7.82 -7.03 9.74
CA ARG A 229 -7.47 -7.94 8.64
C ARG A 229 -8.65 -8.12 7.68
N ALA A 230 -9.87 -8.29 8.21
CA ALA A 230 -11.10 -8.32 7.41
C ALA A 230 -11.28 -6.99 6.66
N PHE A 231 -11.17 -5.86 7.37
CA PHE A 231 -11.19 -4.53 6.77
C PHE A 231 -10.18 -4.36 5.63
N ALA A 232 -8.91 -4.73 5.87
CA ALA A 232 -7.82 -4.58 4.92
C ALA A 232 -8.02 -5.45 3.67
N THR A 233 -8.63 -6.63 3.85
CA THR A 233 -8.99 -7.53 2.76
C THR A 233 -10.00 -6.88 1.83
N ASP A 234 -11.10 -6.36 2.37
CA ASP A 234 -12.13 -5.67 1.57
C ASP A 234 -11.57 -4.39 0.93
N LEU A 235 -10.74 -3.65 1.67
CA LEU A 235 -10.09 -2.45 1.15
C LEU A 235 -9.19 -2.77 -0.05
N GLY A 236 -8.38 -3.83 0.03
CA GLY A 236 -7.52 -4.28 -1.06
C GLY A 236 -8.31 -4.67 -2.31
N GLN A 237 -9.43 -5.39 -2.15
CA GLN A 237 -10.33 -5.73 -3.25
C GLN A 237 -10.95 -4.49 -3.89
N ALA A 238 -11.40 -3.52 -3.07
CA ALA A 238 -11.94 -2.26 -3.56
C ALA A 238 -10.90 -1.46 -4.37
N PHE A 239 -9.63 -1.43 -3.96
CA PHE A 239 -8.57 -0.77 -4.72
C PHE A 239 -8.33 -1.44 -6.06
N GLN A 240 -8.30 -2.77 -6.11
CA GLN A 240 -8.10 -3.49 -7.38
C GLN A 240 -9.22 -3.21 -8.37
N ILE A 241 -10.49 -3.34 -7.94
CA ILE A 241 -11.64 -3.09 -8.82
C ILE A 241 -11.63 -1.64 -9.33
N MET A 242 -11.19 -0.71 -8.48
CA MET A 242 -11.07 0.70 -8.88
C MET A 242 -9.95 0.91 -9.91
N ASP A 243 -8.79 0.27 -9.74
CA ASP A 243 -7.70 0.34 -10.72
C ASP A 243 -8.15 -0.28 -12.06
N ASP A 244 -8.82 -1.44 -12.05
CA ASP A 244 -9.39 -2.05 -13.27
C ASP A 244 -10.39 -1.13 -13.97
N LEU A 245 -11.23 -0.41 -13.20
CA LEU A 245 -12.20 0.56 -13.73
C LEU A 245 -11.51 1.80 -14.36
N GLU A 246 -10.42 2.28 -13.77
CA GLU A 246 -9.65 3.43 -14.26
C GLU A 246 -8.83 3.07 -15.52
N ASP A 247 -8.22 1.88 -15.55
CA ASP A 247 -7.42 1.40 -16.67
C ASP A 247 -8.27 1.05 -17.90
N GLY A 248 -9.60 0.98 -17.73
CA GLY A 248 -10.54 0.78 -18.84
C GLY A 248 -10.47 -0.62 -19.45
N SER A 249 -9.87 -1.58 -18.73
CA SER A 249 -9.63 -2.98 -19.14
C SER A 249 -10.91 -3.84 -19.28
N GLY A 250 -12.06 -3.19 -19.47
CA GLY A 250 -13.30 -3.82 -19.93
C GLY A 250 -14.24 -2.85 -20.63
N GLY A 251 -13.67 -2.03 -21.54
CA GLY A 251 -14.41 -1.41 -22.64
C GLY A 251 -14.15 -2.15 -23.95
N GLU A 252 -15.18 -2.23 -24.81
CA GLU A 252 -15.39 -3.02 -26.03
C GLU A 252 -14.31 -3.00 -27.15
N ASN A 253 -13.09 -2.53 -26.92
CA ASN A 253 -12.00 -2.53 -27.92
C ASN A 253 -10.82 -3.43 -27.52
N GLY A 254 -11.12 -4.65 -27.08
CA GLY A 254 -10.12 -5.68 -26.78
C GLY A 254 -10.57 -7.05 -27.24
N LEU A 255 -10.89 -7.22 -28.53
CA LEU A 255 -10.88 -8.54 -29.13
C LEU A 255 -9.42 -8.90 -29.44
N GLY A 256 -8.88 -9.85 -28.66
CA GLY A 256 -7.66 -10.57 -28.99
C GLY A 256 -7.87 -12.04 -28.63
N GLU A 257 -7.99 -12.88 -29.65
CA GLU A 257 -7.71 -14.31 -29.58
C GLU A 257 -6.27 -14.45 -29.06
N ASP A 258 -6.01 -14.58 -27.75
CA ASP A 258 -4.72 -14.98 -27.13
C ASP A 258 -4.72 -14.74 -25.60
N GLY A 259 -5.54 -15.44 -24.82
CA GLY A 259 -5.33 -15.57 -23.36
C GLY A 259 -5.49 -14.28 -22.51
N ALA A 260 -6.46 -13.43 -22.83
CA ALA A 260 -6.71 -12.20 -22.08
C ALA A 260 -7.04 -12.44 -20.59
N LYS A 261 -6.42 -11.64 -19.71
CA LYS A 261 -6.62 -11.62 -18.26
C LYS A 261 -8.10 -11.37 -17.92
N VAL A 262 -8.76 -12.34 -17.26
CA VAL A 262 -10.13 -12.17 -16.77
C VAL A 262 -10.10 -11.22 -15.57
N THR A 263 -10.76 -10.07 -15.66
CA THR A 263 -10.94 -9.09 -14.57
C THR A 263 -12.41 -9.07 -14.10
N VAL A 264 -12.69 -8.48 -12.92
CA VAL A 264 -14.09 -8.27 -12.47
C VAL A 264 -14.87 -7.49 -13.53
N LEU A 265 -14.18 -6.54 -14.16
CA LEU A 265 -14.73 -5.69 -15.19
C LEU A 265 -15.03 -6.48 -16.48
N SER A 266 -14.14 -7.38 -16.91
CA SER A 266 -14.37 -8.21 -18.09
C SER A 266 -15.48 -9.25 -17.87
N PHE A 267 -15.71 -9.68 -16.62
CA PHE A 267 -16.74 -10.68 -16.29
C PHE A 267 -18.12 -10.07 -16.02
N LEU A 268 -18.20 -8.94 -15.30
CA LEU A 268 -19.46 -8.34 -14.82
C LEU A 268 -19.88 -7.06 -15.54
N GLY A 269 -19.01 -6.53 -16.41
CA GLY A 269 -19.18 -5.20 -16.98
C GLY A 269 -19.03 -4.08 -15.95
N ARG A 270 -19.03 -2.83 -16.43
CA ARG A 270 -18.78 -1.63 -15.60
C ARG A 270 -19.73 -1.48 -14.41
N ASP A 271 -21.02 -1.69 -14.64
CA ASP A 271 -22.02 -1.51 -13.58
C ASP A 271 -21.91 -2.61 -12.51
N GLY A 272 -21.65 -3.84 -12.92
CA GLY A 272 -21.41 -4.95 -11.99
C GLY A 272 -20.14 -4.76 -11.17
N ALA A 273 -19.04 -4.33 -11.80
CA ALA A 273 -17.80 -3.96 -11.11
C ALA A 273 -18.02 -2.81 -10.11
N ARG A 274 -18.79 -1.79 -10.47
CA ARG A 274 -19.15 -0.69 -9.58
C ARG A 274 -19.96 -1.15 -8.36
N GLY A 275 -20.93 -2.06 -8.56
CA GLY A 275 -21.68 -2.66 -7.47
C GLY A 275 -20.83 -3.52 -6.53
N HIS A 276 -19.85 -4.26 -7.06
CA HIS A 276 -18.86 -5.00 -6.26
C HIS A 276 -17.97 -4.05 -5.44
N LEU A 277 -17.46 -2.99 -6.07
CA LEU A 277 -16.68 -1.95 -5.40
C LEU A 277 -17.46 -1.35 -4.22
N GLU A 278 -18.72 -0.96 -4.43
CA GLU A 278 -19.56 -0.39 -3.38
C GLU A 278 -19.79 -1.36 -2.22
N ARG A 279 -19.94 -2.66 -2.50
CA ARG A 279 -20.05 -3.69 -1.46
C ARG A 279 -18.79 -3.83 -0.62
N HIS A 280 -17.62 -3.97 -1.24
CA HIS A 280 -16.36 -4.06 -0.50
C HIS A 280 -16.11 -2.78 0.32
N LEU A 281 -16.41 -1.60 -0.23
CA LEU A 281 -16.32 -0.35 0.52
C LEU A 281 -17.29 -0.31 1.71
N ALA A 282 -18.51 -0.84 1.57
CA ALA A 282 -19.47 -0.91 2.67
C ALA A 282 -19.00 -1.88 3.77
N GLN A 283 -18.48 -3.06 3.40
CA GLN A 283 -17.93 -4.02 4.35
C GLN A 283 -16.71 -3.46 5.09
N ALA A 284 -15.77 -2.85 4.34
CA ALA A 284 -14.63 -2.16 4.92
C ALA A 284 -15.06 -1.07 5.92
N ARG A 285 -16.08 -0.26 5.59
CA ARG A 285 -16.59 0.78 6.52
C ARG A 285 -17.22 0.19 7.77
N ALA A 286 -17.97 -0.90 7.65
CA ALA A 286 -18.66 -1.53 8.77
C ALA A 286 -17.68 -2.07 9.84
N ALA A 287 -16.45 -2.41 9.43
CA ALA A 287 -15.38 -2.84 10.33
C ALA A 287 -14.65 -1.69 11.03
N LEU A 288 -14.92 -0.42 10.68
CA LEU A 288 -14.24 0.75 11.23
C LEU A 288 -15.12 1.56 12.18
N ARG A 289 -14.48 2.28 13.10
CA ARG A 289 -15.16 3.34 13.85
C ARG A 289 -15.49 4.51 12.90
N PRO A 290 -16.75 4.98 12.84
CA PRO A 290 -17.17 6.02 11.89
C PRO A 290 -16.38 7.34 12.00
N GLU A 291 -15.96 7.70 13.22
CA GLU A 291 -15.18 8.92 13.49
C GLU A 291 -13.66 8.67 13.46
N GLY A 292 -13.22 7.43 13.24
CA GLY A 292 -11.80 7.06 13.22
C GLY A 292 -11.04 7.65 12.04
N GLY A 293 -9.76 7.96 12.24
CA GLY A 293 -8.92 8.52 11.17
C GLY A 293 -8.74 7.60 9.97
N LEU A 294 -8.87 6.30 10.18
CA LEU A 294 -8.83 5.30 9.14
C LEU A 294 -10.04 5.37 8.20
N ALA A 295 -11.25 5.60 8.74
CA ALA A 295 -12.47 5.74 7.95
C ALA A 295 -12.42 7.00 7.07
N MET A 296 -11.93 8.12 7.62
CA MET A 296 -11.75 9.36 6.87
C MET A 296 -10.69 9.24 5.78
N PHE A 297 -9.59 8.53 6.05
CA PHE A 297 -8.55 8.30 5.06
C PHE A 297 -9.04 7.48 3.87
N VAL A 298 -9.72 6.36 4.13
CA VAL A 298 -10.35 5.56 3.06
C VAL A 298 -11.31 6.42 2.27
N GLY A 299 -12.17 7.21 2.93
CA GLY A 299 -13.09 8.08 2.23
C GLY A 299 -12.43 9.14 1.37
N ALA A 300 -11.35 9.76 1.83
CA ALA A 300 -10.59 10.72 1.05
C ALA A 300 -9.97 10.08 -0.19
N VAL A 301 -9.34 8.90 -0.05
CA VAL A 301 -8.66 8.24 -1.18
C VAL A 301 -9.63 7.82 -2.28
N PHE A 302 -10.80 7.28 -1.92
CA PHE A 302 -11.81 6.88 -2.91
C PHE A 302 -12.58 8.07 -3.49
N ALA A 303 -12.75 9.17 -2.75
CA ALA A 303 -13.31 10.41 -3.29
C ALA A 303 -12.38 11.06 -4.33
N GLU A 304 -11.07 11.08 -4.06
CA GLU A 304 -10.04 11.53 -5.02
C GLU A 304 -10.08 10.70 -6.31
N LYS A 305 -10.24 9.37 -6.23
CA LYS A 305 -10.29 8.47 -7.39
C LYS A 305 -11.58 8.57 -8.21
N THR A 306 -12.74 8.69 -7.56
CA THR A 306 -14.04 8.68 -8.26
C THR A 306 -14.47 10.03 -8.83
N GLY A 307 -13.69 11.10 -8.62
CA GLY A 307 -14.08 12.47 -8.97
C GLY A 307 -15.31 12.98 -8.21
N ARG A 308 -15.86 12.20 -7.27
CA ARG A 308 -17.01 12.58 -6.45
C ARG A 308 -16.51 13.26 -5.18
N ALA A 309 -16.65 14.59 -5.14
CA ALA A 309 -16.32 15.40 -3.96
C ALA A 309 -17.08 15.00 -2.68
N ASN A 310 -18.17 14.21 -2.78
CA ASN A 310 -19.08 13.88 -1.68
C ASN A 310 -19.62 12.43 -1.68
N GLY A 311 -18.90 11.44 -2.24
CA GLY A 311 -19.33 10.03 -2.19
C GLY A 311 -19.29 9.36 -0.81
N PHE A 312 -18.97 10.12 0.24
CA PHE A 312 -18.64 9.65 1.58
C PHE A 312 -19.35 10.49 2.65
N GLN A 313 -20.64 10.77 2.47
CA GLN A 313 -21.50 11.22 3.57
C GLN A 313 -22.58 10.17 3.83
N PRO A 314 -22.94 9.93 5.11
CA PRO A 314 -24.04 9.06 5.46
C PRO A 314 -25.32 9.62 4.82
N ARG A 315 -26.08 8.77 4.13
CA ARG A 315 -27.52 9.02 4.01
C ARG A 315 -28.08 8.79 5.41
N ILE A 316 -28.39 9.89 6.09
CA ILE A 316 -29.27 9.89 7.27
C ILE A 316 -30.65 9.39 6.81
#